data_AF-A0A132PEP6-F1
#
_entry.id   AF-A0A132PEP6-F1
#
_cell.length_a   1.000
_cell.length_b   1.000
_cell.length_c   1.000
_cell.angle_alpha   90.00
_cell.angle_beta   90.00
_cell.angle_gamma   90.00
#
_symmetry.space_group_name_H-M   'P 1'
#
loop_
_entity.id
_entity.type
_entity.pdbx_description
1 polymer ?
#
loop_
_entity_poly.entity_id
_entity_poly.type
_entity_poly.pdbx_seq_one_letter_code
_entity_poly.pdbx_strand_id
1 'polypeptide(L)'
;MSSAAIHVPEALEPLLAPRPIPRTKMQIILPAVIGLAVLGMIALMMSQPALRSGPMAVFSLLFPIMMIGSMLYMFTGNRFGGVGDNQQLTPAQMEIRRREYFHDLDELRDEVHAAAEAQFNQFRWLHPEPDQLLGLVGSDRMWERSRKN
;
A
#
# COMPACT_ATOMS: atom_id res chain seq x y z
N MET A 1 -18.10 -15.94 -30.09
CA MET A 1 -17.40 -16.19 -28.81
C MET A 1 -16.77 -14.88 -28.43
N SER A 2 -17.34 -14.22 -27.42
CA SER A 2 -16.92 -12.89 -27.02
C SER A 2 -15.45 -12.97 -26.60
N SER A 3 -14.59 -12.19 -27.23
CA SER A 3 -13.30 -11.84 -26.65
C SER A 3 -13.62 -10.99 -25.42
N ALA A 4 -14.03 -11.64 -24.33
CA ALA A 4 -14.05 -11.00 -23.02
C ALA A 4 -12.58 -10.65 -22.79
N ALA A 5 -12.26 -9.36 -22.96
CA ALA A 5 -10.94 -8.86 -22.65
C ALA A 5 -10.68 -9.28 -21.21
N ILE A 6 -9.66 -10.12 -21.00
CA ILE A 6 -9.21 -10.52 -19.66
C ILE A 6 -9.19 -9.24 -18.84
N HIS A 7 -10.02 -9.21 -17.80
CA HIS A 7 -10.13 -8.00 -17.02
C HIS A 7 -8.83 -7.91 -16.24
N VAL A 8 -7.99 -6.95 -16.61
CA VAL A 8 -6.77 -6.68 -15.88
C VAL A 8 -7.20 -5.77 -14.73
N PRO A 9 -7.30 -6.26 -13.47
CA PRO A 9 -7.67 -5.39 -12.38
C PRO A 9 -6.65 -4.27 -12.28
N GLU A 10 -7.13 -3.04 -12.09
CA GLU A 10 -6.28 -1.85 -11.96
C GLU A 10 -5.32 -1.95 -10.76
N ALA A 11 -5.63 -2.85 -9.82
CA ALA A 11 -4.79 -3.24 -8.70
C ALA A 11 -3.48 -3.98 -9.07
N LEU A 12 -3.27 -4.36 -10.34
CA LEU A 12 -2.00 -4.96 -10.78
C LEU A 12 -0.87 -3.95 -10.98
N GLU A 13 -1.09 -2.65 -10.74
CA GLU A 13 0.04 -1.77 -10.48
C GLU A 13 0.83 -2.39 -9.33
N PRO A 14 2.09 -2.82 -9.57
CA PRO A 14 2.83 -3.59 -8.58
C PRO A 14 2.85 -2.74 -7.33
N LEU A 15 2.25 -3.24 -6.24
CA LEU A 15 2.28 -2.57 -4.96
C LEU A 15 3.75 -2.30 -4.65
N LEU A 16 4.21 -1.08 -4.93
CA LEU A 16 5.52 -0.60 -4.56
C LEU A 16 5.50 -0.73 -3.06
N ALA A 17 6.13 -1.81 -2.56
CA ALA A 17 6.16 -2.13 -1.15
C ALA A 17 6.37 -0.81 -0.42
N PRO A 18 5.43 -0.36 0.44
CA PRO A 18 5.55 0.94 1.07
C PRO A 18 6.91 0.95 1.73
N ARG A 19 7.88 1.64 1.13
CA ARG A 19 9.22 1.68 1.71
C ARG A 19 8.97 2.33 3.04
N PRO A 20 9.30 1.68 4.18
CA PRO A 20 9.16 2.33 5.46
C PRO A 20 9.98 3.61 5.32
N ILE A 21 9.30 4.76 5.23
CA ILE A 21 10.00 6.02 5.02
C ILE A 21 10.86 6.13 6.26
N PRO A 22 12.19 6.05 6.13
CA PRO A 22 13.04 5.99 7.28
C PRO A 22 12.73 7.25 8.08
N ARG A 23 12.33 7.06 9.35
CA ARG A 23 12.11 8.19 10.25
C ARG A 23 13.34 9.07 10.11
N THR A 24 13.16 10.30 9.64
CA THR A 24 14.30 11.17 9.40
C THR A 24 15.02 11.31 10.74
N LYS A 25 16.36 11.40 10.74
CA LYS A 25 17.11 11.57 12.00
C LYS A 25 16.53 12.73 12.83
N MET A 26 16.00 13.75 12.16
CA MET A 26 15.29 14.87 12.78
C MET A 26 14.05 14.48 13.60
N GLN A 27 13.24 13.52 13.14
CA GLN A 27 12.08 13.02 13.89
C GLN A 27 12.46 12.30 15.19
N ILE A 28 13.68 11.79 15.29
CA ILE A 28 14.21 11.14 16.50
C ILE A 28 14.93 12.16 17.39
N ILE A 29 15.74 13.04 16.78
CA ILE A 29 16.56 14.03 17.48
C ILE A 29 15.69 15.14 18.09
N LEU A 30 14.68 15.63 17.37
CA LEU A 30 13.90 16.80 17.79
C LEU A 30 13.13 16.57 19.12
N PRO A 31 12.41 15.44 19.32
CA PRO A 31 11.81 15.13 20.62
C PRO A 31 12.83 14.97 21.74
N ALA A 32 14.01 14.41 21.45
CA ALA A 32 15.08 14.24 22.44
C ALA A 32 15.65 15.60 22.89
N VAL A 33 15.87 16.52 21.95
CA VAL A 33 16.32 17.89 22.24
C VAL A 33 15.28 18.66 23.06
N ILE A 34 14.00 18.56 22.67
CA ILE A 34 12.90 19.19 23.41
C ILE A 34 12.82 18.62 24.83
N GLY A 35 12.91 17.30 25.01
CA GLY A 35 12.93 16.66 26.32
C GLY A 35 14.10 17.12 27.20
N LEU A 36 15.30 17.25 26.62
CA LEU A 36 16.46 17.80 27.31
C LEU A 36 16.24 19.27 27.73
N ALA A 37 15.62 20.08 26.87
CA ALA A 37 15.28 21.46 27.17
C ALA A 37 14.25 21.60 28.31
N VAL A 38 13.21 20.73 28.35
CA VAL A 38 12.26 20.66 29.49
C VAL A 38 13.02 20.40 30.79
N LEU A 39 13.85 19.35 30.80
CA LEU A 39 14.59 18.94 32.00
C LEU A 39 15.54 20.03 32.48
N GLY A 40 16.25 20.69 31.54
CA GLY A 40 17.10 21.83 31.85
C GLY A 40 16.32 23.00 32.46
N MET A 41 15.15 23.32 31.91
CA MET A 41 14.32 24.41 32.43
C MET A 41 13.76 24.09 33.83
N ILE A 42 13.32 22.85 34.08
CA ILE A 42 12.89 22.41 35.41
C ILE A 42 14.05 22.53 36.42
N ALA A 43 15.26 22.10 36.05
CA ALA A 43 16.44 22.17 36.90
C ALA A 43 16.84 23.62 37.23
N LEU A 44 16.78 24.53 36.25
CA LEU A 44 17.00 25.96 36.47
C LEU A 44 15.93 26.56 37.39
N MET A 45 14.67 26.17 37.20
CA MET A 45 13.58 26.63 38.05
C MET A 45 13.71 26.11 39.49
N MET A 46 14.29 24.93 39.70
CA MET A 46 14.59 24.42 41.04
C MET A 46 15.79 25.12 41.70
N SER A 47 16.81 25.47 40.93
CA SER A 47 18.03 26.10 41.43
C SER A 47 17.93 27.62 41.60
N GLN A 48 17.04 28.29 40.87
CA GLN A 48 16.89 29.75 40.89
C GLN A 48 15.56 30.19 41.51
N PRO A 49 15.57 30.80 42.72
CA PRO A 49 14.36 31.31 43.37
C PRO A 49 13.68 32.44 42.58
N ALA A 50 14.47 33.24 41.84
CA ALA A 50 13.96 34.34 41.02
C ALA A 50 13.03 33.87 39.89
N LEU A 51 13.23 32.65 39.39
CA LEU A 51 12.35 32.03 38.38
C LEU A 51 11.05 31.48 38.97
N ARG A 52 10.92 31.47 40.32
CA ARG A 52 9.75 30.99 41.07
C ARG A 52 8.92 32.12 41.67
N SER A 53 9.36 33.37 41.54
CA SER A 53 8.71 34.53 42.15
C SER A 53 8.36 35.62 41.14
N GLY A 54 7.21 36.28 41.31
CA GLY A 54 6.79 37.43 40.49
C GLY A 54 6.25 37.05 39.10
N PRO A 55 6.13 38.01 38.17
CA PRO A 55 5.55 37.79 36.84
C PRO A 55 6.30 36.73 36.01
N MET A 56 7.61 36.57 36.25
CA MET A 56 8.45 35.59 35.58
C MET A 56 8.15 34.14 36.00
N ALA A 57 7.53 33.93 37.16
CA ALA A 57 7.12 32.60 37.63
C ALA A 57 6.00 31.99 36.79
N VAL A 58 5.10 32.84 36.28
CA VAL A 58 3.99 32.39 35.42
C VAL A 58 4.54 31.90 34.08
N PHE A 59 5.50 32.62 33.49
CA PHE A 59 6.14 32.22 32.24
C PHE A 59 7.01 30.96 32.39
N SER A 60 7.77 30.84 33.48
CA SER A 60 8.64 29.68 33.73
C SER A 60 7.87 28.37 33.97
N LEU A 61 6.66 28.46 34.54
CA LEU A 61 5.78 27.31 34.77
C LEU A 61 4.94 26.93 33.54
N LEU A 62 4.40 27.92 32.82
CA LEU A 62 3.54 27.67 31.67
C LEU A 62 4.33 27.16 30.46
N PHE A 63 5.56 27.63 30.26
CA PHE A 63 6.35 27.25 29.08
C PHE A 63 6.59 25.74 28.98
N PRO A 64 7.07 25.03 30.03
CA PRO A 64 7.22 23.58 29.97
C PRO A 64 5.90 22.85 29.74
N ILE A 65 4.81 23.31 30.36
CA ILE A 65 3.47 22.69 30.22
C ILE A 65 2.97 22.80 28.78
N MET A 66 3.08 23.99 28.18
CA MET A 66 2.68 24.22 26.80
C MET A 66 3.58 23.46 25.81
N MET A 67 4.87 23.32 26.11
CA MET A 67 5.80 22.56 25.28
C MET A 67 5.50 21.05 25.31
N ILE A 68 5.19 20.49 26.49
CA ILE A 68 4.75 19.10 26.62
C ILE A 68 3.39 18.89 25.94
N GLY A 69 2.44 19.81 26.11
CA GLY A 69 1.14 19.75 25.44
C GLY A 69 1.25 19.81 23.91
N SER A 70 2.10 20.70 23.40
CA SER A 70 2.44 20.80 21.97
C SER A 70 3.08 19.51 21.46
N MET A 71 4.00 18.93 22.23
CA MET A 71 4.65 17.65 21.91
C MET A 71 3.63 16.53 21.77
N LEU A 72 2.75 16.37 22.78
CA LEU A 72 1.66 15.38 22.74
C LEU A 72 0.77 15.60 21.53
N TYR A 73 0.30 16.83 21.29
CA TYR A 73 -0.54 17.18 20.15
C TYR A 73 0.12 16.84 18.80
N MET A 74 1.44 16.97 18.71
CA MET A 74 2.24 16.62 17.54
C MET A 74 2.44 15.11 17.31
N PHE A 75 2.45 14.32 18.38
CA PHE A 75 2.57 12.88 18.32
C PHE A 75 1.22 12.21 18.09
N THR A 76 0.13 12.83 18.58
CA THR A 76 -1.25 12.34 18.38
C THR A 76 -1.85 12.83 17.08
N GLY A 77 -1.57 14.05 16.65
CA GLY A 77 -1.92 14.54 15.33
C GLY A 77 -0.74 14.31 14.42
N ASN A 78 -0.91 13.55 13.33
CA ASN A 78 0.08 13.13 12.32
C ASN A 78 1.00 14.24 11.71
N ARG A 79 1.08 15.44 12.28
CA ARG A 79 1.84 16.62 11.84
C ARG A 79 3.35 16.42 11.82
N PHE A 80 3.92 15.50 12.61
CA PHE A 80 5.35 15.14 12.49
C PHE A 80 5.66 14.03 11.49
N GLY A 81 4.61 13.34 11.01
CA GLY A 81 4.68 12.36 9.95
C GLY A 81 4.52 12.99 8.58
N GLY A 82 5.19 14.12 8.30
CA GLY A 82 5.22 14.73 6.97
C GLY A 82 3.90 15.36 6.52
N VAL A 83 3.93 16.67 6.28
CA VAL A 83 2.99 17.30 5.35
C VAL A 83 3.36 16.81 3.96
N GLY A 84 2.71 15.73 3.51
CA GLY A 84 2.87 15.16 2.18
C GLY A 84 2.08 13.85 2.09
N ASP A 85 1.60 13.49 0.91
CA ASP A 85 0.73 12.34 0.58
C ASP A 85 1.16 10.95 1.08
N ASN A 86 2.29 10.86 1.79
CA ASN A 86 2.88 9.63 2.27
C ASN A 86 2.38 9.26 3.67
N GLN A 87 1.07 9.05 3.81
CA GLN A 87 0.52 8.42 5.01
C GLN A 87 1.15 7.04 5.19
N GLN A 88 1.86 6.85 6.30
CA GLN A 88 2.36 5.53 6.69
C GLN A 88 1.16 4.60 6.87
N LEU A 89 0.98 3.63 5.96
CA LEU A 89 0.03 2.54 6.19
C LEU A 89 0.47 1.78 7.43
N THR A 90 -0.47 1.56 8.35
CA THR A 90 -0.22 0.73 9.53
C THR A 90 0.10 -0.71 9.11
N PRO A 91 0.83 -1.50 9.92
CA PRO A 91 1.09 -2.91 9.62
C PRO A 91 -0.18 -3.72 9.29
N ALA A 92 -1.28 -3.44 9.99
CA ALA A 92 -2.57 -4.07 9.74
C ALA A 92 -3.17 -3.69 8.37
N GLN A 93 -3.11 -2.41 7.99
CA GLN A 93 -3.57 -1.97 6.66
C GLN A 93 -2.71 -2.55 5.54
N MET A 94 -1.41 -2.72 5.75
CA MET A 94 -0.54 -3.39 4.77
C MET A 94 -0.92 -4.85 4.55
N GLU A 95 -1.28 -5.58 5.60
CA GLU A 95 -1.73 -6.97 5.50
C GLU A 95 -3.05 -7.10 4.73
N ILE A 96 -3.99 -6.17 4.94
CA ILE A 96 -5.25 -6.12 4.18
C ILE A 96 -4.96 -5.93 2.68
N ARG A 97 -4.13 -4.94 2.33
CA ARG A 97 -3.74 -4.69 0.93
C ARG A 97 -3.02 -5.88 0.29
N ARG A 98 -2.19 -6.59 1.06
CA ARG A 98 -1.54 -7.83 0.59
C ARG A 98 -2.55 -8.92 0.27
N ARG A 99 -3.55 -9.10 1.14
CA ARG A 99 -4.61 -10.09 0.92
C ARG A 99 -5.45 -9.77 -0.31
N GLU A 100 -5.84 -8.51 -0.48
CA GLU A 100 -6.58 -8.03 -1.65
C GLU A 100 -5.79 -8.31 -2.93
N TYR A 101 -4.50 -7.97 -2.97
CA TYR A 101 -3.64 -8.24 -4.12
C TYR A 101 -3.55 -9.74 -4.47
N PHE A 102 -3.40 -10.61 -3.47
CA PHE A 102 -3.37 -12.06 -3.74
C PHE A 102 -4.71 -12.60 -4.22
N HIS A 103 -5.82 -12.04 -3.73
CA HIS A 103 -7.15 -12.39 -4.21
C HIS A 103 -7.33 -12.03 -5.69
N ASP A 104 -6.94 -10.82 -6.08
CA ASP A 104 -7.02 -10.36 -7.47
C ASP A 104 -6.12 -11.21 -8.40
N LEU A 105 -4.94 -11.63 -7.90
CA LEU A 105 -4.06 -12.55 -8.64
C LEU A 105 -4.68 -13.94 -8.81
N ASP A 106 -5.37 -14.46 -7.80
CA ASP A 106 -6.05 -15.74 -7.89
C ASP A 106 -7.21 -15.68 -8.90
N GLU A 107 -8.00 -14.60 -8.90
CA GLU A 107 -9.07 -14.39 -9.88
C GLU A 107 -8.52 -14.29 -11.32
N LEU A 108 -7.47 -13.49 -11.51
CA LEU A 108 -6.79 -13.38 -12.80
C LEU A 108 -6.22 -14.73 -13.28
N ARG A 109 -5.66 -15.53 -12.37
CA ARG A 109 -5.14 -16.86 -12.69
C ARG A 109 -6.26 -17.76 -13.23
N ASP A 110 -7.42 -17.74 -12.58
CA ASP A 110 -8.55 -18.57 -12.97
C ASP A 110 -9.11 -18.14 -14.34
N GLU A 111 -9.20 -16.82 -14.61
CA GLU A 111 -9.57 -16.29 -15.94
C GLU A 111 -8.60 -16.74 -17.03
N VAL A 112 -7.29 -16.64 -16.79
CA VAL A 112 -6.25 -17.03 -17.75
C VAL A 112 -6.31 -18.53 -18.02
N HIS A 113 -6.52 -19.37 -17.00
CA HIS A 113 -6.68 -20.80 -17.20
C HIS A 113 -7.92 -21.15 -18.03
N ALA A 114 -9.06 -20.51 -17.75
CA ALA A 114 -10.27 -20.71 -18.54
C ALA A 114 -10.08 -20.28 -20.01
N ALA A 115 -9.41 -19.15 -20.25
CA ALA A 115 -9.08 -18.68 -21.59
C ALA A 115 -8.12 -19.64 -22.31
N ALA A 116 -7.10 -20.15 -21.61
CA ALA A 116 -6.17 -21.13 -22.15
C ALA A 116 -6.86 -22.46 -22.52
N GLU A 117 -7.80 -22.93 -21.69
CA GLU A 117 -8.59 -24.13 -21.99
C GLU A 117 -9.51 -23.91 -23.21
N ALA A 118 -10.18 -22.76 -23.29
CA ALA A 118 -10.99 -22.40 -24.45
C ALA A 118 -10.15 -22.32 -25.73
N GLN A 119 -8.96 -21.72 -25.67
CA GLN A 119 -8.03 -21.65 -26.78
C GLN A 119 -7.54 -23.04 -27.18
N PHE A 120 -7.19 -23.89 -26.21
CA PHE A 120 -6.76 -25.27 -26.44
C PHE A 120 -7.86 -26.10 -27.12
N ASN A 121 -9.09 -26.02 -26.63
CA ASN A 121 -10.24 -26.71 -27.22
C ASN A 121 -10.53 -26.22 -28.64
N GLN A 122 -10.41 -24.92 -28.91
CA GLN A 122 -10.51 -24.38 -30.26
C GLN A 122 -9.41 -24.91 -31.17
N PHE A 123 -8.16 -24.94 -30.70
CA PHE A 123 -7.03 -25.48 -31.45
C PHE A 123 -7.22 -26.96 -31.77
N ARG A 124 -7.65 -27.75 -30.79
CA ARG A 124 -7.94 -29.18 -30.95
C ARG A 124 -9.09 -29.43 -31.92
N TRP A 125 -10.13 -28.59 -31.89
CA TRP A 125 -11.24 -28.66 -32.84
C TRP A 125 -10.78 -28.42 -34.28
N LEU A 126 -9.91 -27.43 -34.47
CA LEU A 126 -9.37 -27.08 -35.79
C LEU A 126 -8.32 -28.09 -36.26
N HIS A 127 -7.51 -28.65 -35.37
CA HIS A 127 -6.40 -29.55 -35.67
C HIS A 127 -6.57 -30.87 -34.91
N PRO A 128 -7.54 -31.72 -35.31
CA PRO A 128 -7.73 -33.03 -34.71
C PRO A 128 -6.53 -33.94 -35.00
N GLU A 129 -6.41 -35.02 -34.25
CA GLU A 129 -5.35 -36.01 -34.43
C GLU A 129 -5.45 -36.67 -35.82
N PRO A 130 -4.31 -37.04 -36.44
CA PRO A 130 -4.31 -37.53 -37.83
C PRO A 130 -5.17 -38.77 -38.10
N ASP A 131 -5.36 -39.61 -37.08
CA ASP A 131 -6.20 -40.81 -37.12
C ASP A 131 -7.71 -40.48 -37.17
N GLN A 132 -8.13 -39.36 -36.59
CA GLN A 132 -9.52 -38.89 -36.59
C GLN A 132 -9.94 -38.24 -37.92
N LEU A 133 -8.98 -37.89 -38.78
CA LEU A 133 -9.25 -37.23 -40.07
C LEU A 133 -10.11 -38.08 -41.01
N LEU A 134 -9.92 -39.40 -41.00
CA LEU A 134 -10.70 -40.31 -41.85
C LEU A 134 -12.20 -40.26 -41.54
N GLY A 135 -12.57 -40.03 -40.27
CA GLY A 135 -13.96 -39.89 -39.85
C GLY A 135 -14.63 -38.58 -40.29
N LEU A 136 -13.85 -37.59 -40.72
CA LEU A 136 -14.39 -36.30 -41.20
C LEU A 136 -14.74 -36.33 -42.69
N VAL A 137 -14.28 -37.34 -43.44
CA VAL A 137 -14.55 -37.48 -44.88
C VAL A 137 -16.05 -37.72 -45.10
N GLY A 138 -16.68 -36.86 -45.89
CA GLY A 138 -18.13 -36.92 -46.16
C GLY A 138 -19.01 -36.31 -45.06
N SER A 139 -18.43 -35.78 -43.98
CA SER A 139 -19.15 -34.98 -42.98
C SER A 139 -19.29 -33.52 -43.42
N ASP A 140 -20.23 -32.80 -42.82
CA ASP A 140 -20.40 -31.34 -43.02
C ASP A 140 -19.15 -30.53 -42.66
N ARG A 141 -18.24 -31.10 -41.85
CA ARG A 141 -17.00 -30.47 -41.41
C ARG A 141 -15.84 -30.60 -42.40
N MET A 142 -15.96 -31.45 -43.43
CA MET A 142 -14.87 -31.71 -44.39
C MET A 142 -14.34 -30.42 -45.05
N TRP A 143 -15.24 -29.46 -45.30
CA TRP A 143 -14.93 -28.20 -45.99
C TRP A 143 -15.29 -26.96 -45.16
N GLU A 144 -15.23 -27.06 -43.82
CA GLU A 144 -15.60 -25.96 -42.90
C GLU A 144 -14.71 -24.72 -43.01
N ARG A 145 -13.50 -24.87 -43.57
CA ARG A 145 -12.52 -23.79 -43.74
C ARG A 145 -12.76 -23.07 -45.07
N SER A 146 -13.46 -21.94 -45.02
CA SER A 146 -13.62 -21.05 -46.17
C SER A 146 -12.58 -19.93 -46.19
N ARG A 147 -12.20 -19.47 -47.38
CA ARG A 147 -11.40 -18.24 -47.53
C ARG A 147 -12.28 -17.07 -47.09
N LYS A 148 -11.86 -16.33 -46.07
CA LYS A 148 -12.45 -15.02 -45.77
C LYS A 148 -12.10 -14.08 -46.93
N ASN A 149 -13.12 -13.65 -47.68
CA ASN A 149 -13.05 -12.49 -48.58
C ASN A 149 -13.35 -11.22 -47.79
#